data_AF-A0AAQ3UDU9-F1
#
_entry.id   AF-A0AAQ3UDU9-F1
#
_cell.length_a   1.000
_cell.length_b   1.000
_cell.length_c   1.000
_cell.angle_alpha   90.00
_cell.angle_beta   90.00
_cell.angle_gamma   90.00
#
_symmetry.space_group_name_H-M   'P 1'
#
loop_
_entity.id
_entity.type
_entity.pdbx_description
1 polymer ?
#
loop_
_entity_poly.entity_id
_entity_poly.type
_entity_poly.pdbx_seq_one_letter_code
_entity_poly.pdbx_strand_id
1 'polypeptide(L)'
;MLHVYDGVLRFYDGAAVERGIYDRWFGLNVVHDVAASTVAVYVDGRRRFGASVIPGESYYFKFGVYMQHQDQSSCMESRWTNVTLYTKHQ
;
A
#
# COMPACT_ATOMS: atom_id res chain seq x y z
N MET A 1 3.10 -5.70 0.47
CA MET A 1 3.63 -4.37 0.12
C MET A 1 2.85 -3.84 -1.08
N LEU A 2 2.70 -2.52 -1.21
CA LEU A 2 2.15 -1.94 -2.43
C LEU A 2 3.29 -1.53 -3.35
N HIS A 3 3.27 -1.99 -4.59
CA HIS A 3 4.24 -1.60 -5.63
C HIS A 3 3.57 -0.69 -6.65
N VAL A 4 4.38 0.07 -7.40
CA VAL A 4 3.91 0.85 -8.53
C VAL A 4 4.68 0.46 -9.77
N TYR A 5 3.97 -0.01 -10.80
CA TYR A 5 4.53 -0.30 -12.13
C TYR A 5 3.65 0.34 -13.18
N ASP A 6 4.23 1.11 -14.09
CA ASP A 6 3.56 1.75 -15.23
C ASP A 6 2.27 2.51 -14.82
N GLY A 7 2.34 3.23 -13.71
CA GLY A 7 1.22 4.01 -13.17
C GLY A 7 0.11 3.18 -12.53
N VAL A 8 0.34 1.88 -12.31
CA VAL A 8 -0.59 0.96 -11.64
C VAL A 8 -0.09 0.65 -10.24
N LEU A 9 -0.91 0.93 -9.24
CA LEU A 9 -0.72 0.47 -7.87
C LEU A 9 -1.08 -1.02 -7.79
N ARG A 10 -0.21 -1.84 -7.20
CA ARG A 10 -0.37 -3.30 -7.14
C ARG A 10 -0.09 -3.84 -5.75
N PHE A 11 -0.71 -4.97 -5.42
CA PHE A 11 -0.31 -5.75 -4.24
C PHE A 11 0.87 -6.67 -4.64
N TYR A 12 2.06 -6.35 -4.13
CA TYR A 12 3.33 -6.88 -4.64
C TYR A 12 3.39 -6.77 -6.18
N ASP A 13 3.91 -7.78 -6.86
CA ASP A 13 3.92 -7.94 -8.32
C ASP A 13 2.61 -8.53 -8.88
N GLY A 14 1.63 -8.81 -8.03
CA GLY A 14 0.39 -9.47 -8.40
C GLY A 14 -0.72 -8.51 -8.84
N ALA A 15 -1.84 -8.59 -8.11
CA ALA A 15 -3.10 -7.96 -8.48
C ALA A 15 -3.02 -6.43 -8.54
N ALA A 16 -3.63 -5.86 -9.58
CA ALA A 16 -3.82 -4.42 -9.69
C ALA A 16 -4.85 -3.94 -8.66
N VAL A 17 -4.48 -2.89 -7.90
CA VAL A 17 -5.32 -2.25 -6.89
C VAL A 17 -5.99 -1.01 -7.47
N GLU A 18 -5.22 -0.16 -8.16
CA GLU A 18 -5.71 1.07 -8.79
C GLU A 18 -4.82 1.42 -9.98
N ARG A 19 -5.40 1.98 -11.05
CA ARG A 19 -4.68 2.39 -12.25
C ARG A 19 -4.58 3.92 -12.35
N GLY A 20 -3.60 4.43 -13.09
CA GLY A 20 -3.47 5.86 -13.35
C GLY A 20 -3.19 6.67 -12.08
N ILE A 21 -2.23 6.22 -11.28
CA ILE A 21 -1.91 6.87 -9.99
C ILE A 21 -0.78 7.91 -10.08
N TYR A 22 -0.09 8.03 -11.21
CA TYR A 22 0.92 9.08 -11.38
C TYR A 22 0.29 10.47 -11.43
N ASP A 23 1.05 11.46 -10.94
CA ASP A 23 0.69 12.89 -10.93
C ASP A 23 -0.70 13.20 -10.33
N ARG A 24 -1.19 12.32 -9.46
CA ARG A 24 -2.51 12.40 -8.83
C ARG A 24 -2.41 12.26 -7.32
N TRP A 25 -3.07 13.15 -6.59
CA TRP A 25 -3.37 12.94 -5.17
C TRP A 25 -4.54 11.97 -5.01
N PHE A 26 -4.40 10.99 -4.12
CA PHE A 26 -5.47 10.07 -3.75
C PHE A 26 -5.37 9.69 -2.27
N GLY A 27 -6.51 9.41 -1.65
CA GLY A 27 -6.55 8.86 -0.30
C GLY A 27 -6.20 7.38 -0.32
N LEU A 28 -5.15 6.98 0.40
CA LEU A 28 -4.73 5.59 0.53
C LEU A 28 -4.86 5.13 1.97
N ASN A 29 -5.71 4.12 2.21
CA ASN A 29 -5.79 3.47 3.51
C ASN A 29 -5.42 2.00 3.37
N VAL A 30 -4.47 1.55 4.19
CA VAL A 30 -4.13 0.14 4.34
C VAL A 30 -4.52 -0.28 5.74
N VAL A 31 -5.47 -1.20 5.84
CA VAL A 31 -5.97 -1.71 7.11
C VAL A 31 -5.46 -3.13 7.29
N HIS A 32 -4.73 -3.38 8.37
CA HIS A 32 -4.31 -4.71 8.76
C HIS A 32 -5.15 -5.17 9.95
N ASP A 33 -6.04 -6.14 9.72
CA ASP A 33 -6.75 -6.85 10.78
C ASP A 33 -5.86 -8.01 11.25
N VAL A 34 -5.15 -7.76 12.34
CA VAL A 34 -4.21 -8.71 12.93
C VAL A 34 -4.94 -9.97 13.43
N ALA A 35 -6.12 -9.82 14.02
CA ALA A 35 -6.88 -10.95 14.56
C ALA A 35 -7.39 -11.86 13.45
N ALA A 36 -7.88 -11.28 12.35
CA ALA A 36 -8.32 -12.03 11.18
C ALA A 36 -7.16 -12.46 10.26
N SER A 37 -5.94 -11.97 10.49
CA SER A 37 -4.79 -12.15 9.58
C SER A 37 -5.11 -11.74 8.15
N THR A 38 -5.69 -10.54 7.99
CA THR A 38 -6.04 -10.00 6.66
C THR A 38 -5.61 -8.55 6.49
N VAL A 39 -5.29 -8.19 5.25
CA VAL A 39 -5.07 -6.79 4.84
C VAL A 39 -6.16 -6.38 3.85
N ALA A 40 -6.65 -5.16 4.00
CA ALA A 40 -7.52 -4.50 3.03
C ALA A 40 -6.92 -3.16 2.59
N VAL A 41 -7.06 -2.86 1.30
CA VAL A 41 -6.57 -1.60 0.71
C VAL A 41 -7.75 -0.82 0.15
N TYR A 42 -7.79 0.46 0.49
CA TYR A 42 -8.81 1.40 0.07
C TYR A 42 -8.15 2.54 -0.70
N VAL A 43 -8.77 2.94 -1.79
CA VAL A 43 -8.41 4.14 -2.55
C VAL A 43 -9.62 5.05 -2.60
N ASP A 44 -9.42 6.30 -2.20
CA ASP A 44 -10.46 7.33 -2.13
C ASP A 44 -11.71 6.84 -1.35
N GLY A 45 -11.45 6.17 -0.21
CA GLY A 45 -12.47 5.61 0.68
C GLY A 45 -13.15 4.32 0.17
N ARG A 46 -12.87 3.86 -1.04
CA ARG A 46 -13.47 2.66 -1.64
C ARG A 46 -12.55 1.45 -1.49
N ARG A 47 -13.07 0.31 -1.02
CA ARG A 47 -12.29 -0.93 -0.95
C ARG A 47 -11.91 -1.39 -2.36
N ARG A 48 -10.61 -1.52 -2.61
CA ARG A 48 -10.07 -1.96 -3.91
C ARG A 48 -9.49 -3.37 -3.87
N PHE A 49 -8.96 -3.76 -2.72
CA PHE A 49 -8.27 -5.05 -2.59
C PHE A 49 -8.39 -5.62 -1.18
N GLY A 50 -8.26 -6.94 -1.06
CA GLY A 50 -8.09 -7.63 0.21
C GLY A 50 -7.39 -8.96 0.03
N ALA A 51 -6.60 -9.36 1.02
CA ALA A 51 -5.88 -10.63 1.03
C ALA A 51 -5.69 -11.14 2.46
N SER A 52 -5.63 -12.46 2.61
CA SER A 52 -5.07 -13.07 3.82
C SER A 52 -3.56 -12.88 3.86
N VAL A 53 -3.00 -12.76 5.06
CA VAL A 53 -1.56 -12.63 5.29
C VAL A 53 -1.09 -13.70 6.26
N ILE A 54 0.20 -14.04 6.18
CA ILE A 54 0.83 -14.96 7.12
C ILE A 54 0.95 -14.22 8.46
N PRO A 55 0.44 -14.79 9.58
CA PRO A 55 0.61 -14.19 10.90
C PRO A 55 2.10 -14.08 11.27
N GLY A 56 2.46 -12.97 11.91
CA GLY A 56 3.76 -12.73 12.52
C GLY A 56 3.63 -12.24 13.96
N GLU A 57 4.76 -12.21 14.65
CA GLU A 57 4.83 -11.82 16.07
C GLU A 57 4.72 -10.29 16.28
N SER A 58 5.13 -9.50 15.29
CA SER A 58 5.07 -8.05 15.34
C SER A 58 4.82 -7.45 13.97
N TYR A 59 4.21 -6.26 13.94
CA TYR A 59 3.86 -5.56 12.72
C TYR A 59 4.17 -4.08 12.84
N TYR A 60 4.54 -3.48 11.71
CA TYR A 60 4.76 -2.04 11.59
C TYR A 60 4.44 -1.62 10.16
N PHE A 61 3.99 -0.38 10.00
CA PHE A 61 3.76 0.21 8.67
C PHE A 61 5.03 0.90 8.18
N LYS A 62 5.25 0.85 6.87
CA LYS A 62 6.24 1.66 6.16
C LYS A 62 5.52 2.36 5.01
N PHE A 63 5.94 3.60 4.73
CA PHE A 63 5.52 4.35 3.55
C PHE A 63 6.71 5.17 3.04
N GLY A 64 6.67 5.56 1.77
CA GLY A 64 7.77 6.21 1.09
C GLY A 64 8.20 5.45 -0.16
N VAL A 65 9.41 5.76 -0.64
CA VAL A 65 10.02 5.08 -1.79
C VAL A 65 10.83 3.88 -1.28
N TYR A 66 10.58 2.71 -1.86
CA TYR A 66 11.38 1.52 -1.63
C TYR A 66 11.74 0.86 -2.95
N MET A 67 13.04 0.82 -3.21
CA MET A 67 13.67 0.22 -4.38
C MET A 67 13.37 -1.29 -4.43
N GLN A 68 12.74 -1.78 -5.50
CA GLN A 68 12.35 -3.19 -5.56
C GLN A 68 13.02 -4.02 -6.66
N HIS A 69 13.48 -3.40 -7.75
CA HIS A 69 14.22 -4.07 -8.81
C HIS A 69 15.45 -3.25 -9.22
N GLN A 70 16.49 -3.92 -9.70
CA GLN A 70 17.72 -3.27 -10.14
C GLN A 70 17.52 -2.42 -11.42
N ASP A 71 16.47 -2.72 -12.20
CA ASP A 71 16.17 -2.13 -13.51
C ASP A 71 15.32 -0.85 -13.40
N GLN A 72 15.73 0.05 -12.52
CA GLN A 72 14.89 1.14 -12.07
C GLN A 72 15.13 2.47 -12.79
N SER A 73 14.07 3.28 -12.82
CA SER A 73 14.16 4.69 -13.21
C SER A 73 15.20 5.41 -12.36
N SER A 74 15.93 6.35 -12.98
CA SER A 74 16.88 7.24 -12.29
C SER A 74 16.20 8.16 -11.28
N CYS A 75 14.87 8.29 -11.35
CA CYS A 75 14.05 9.02 -10.39
C CYS A 75 12.92 8.13 -9.87
N MET A 76 12.93 7.88 -8.56
CA MET A 76 11.82 7.27 -7.83
C MET A 76 11.38 8.26 -6.75
N GLU A 77 10.20 8.84 -6.92
CA GLU A 77 9.65 9.82 -5.99
C GLU A 77 8.26 9.39 -5.54
N SER A 78 7.96 9.64 -4.27
CA SER A 78 6.62 9.54 -3.71
C SER A 78 6.38 10.74 -2.82
N ARG A 79 5.26 11.43 -2.98
CA ARG A 79 4.87 12.57 -2.15
C ARG A 79 3.72 12.16 -1.24
N TRP A 80 3.82 12.54 0.02
CA TRP A 80 2.86 12.17 1.06
C TRP A 80 2.47 13.40 1.85
N THR A 81 1.19 13.50 2.19
CA THR A 81 0.64 14.51 3.08
C THR A 81 -0.49 13.89 3.91
N ASN A 82 -0.82 14.49 5.04
CA ASN A 82 -1.90 14.05 5.93
C ASN A 82 -1.78 12.57 6.35
N VAL A 83 -0.56 12.11 6.63
CA VAL A 83 -0.31 10.74 7.05
C VAL A 83 -0.69 10.58 8.52
N THR A 84 -1.57 9.63 8.82
CA THR A 84 -1.96 9.28 10.18
C THR A 84 -1.97 7.77 10.34
N LEU A 85 -1.48 7.31 11.49
CA LEU A 85 -1.50 5.91 11.88
C LEU A 85 -2.49 5.73 13.02
N TYR A 86 -3.40 4.78 12.87
CA TYR A 86 -4.36 4.40 13.90
C TYR A 86 -4.10 2.98 14.37
N THR A 87 -4.13 2.79 15.68
CA THR A 87 -4.15 1.47 16.30
C THR A 87 -5.48 1.32 17.01
N LYS A 88 -6.20 0.23 16.73
CA LYS A 88 -7.39 -0.09 17.51
C LYS A 88 -6.93 -0.66 18.85
N HIS A 89 -7.10 0.10 19.93
CA HIS A 89 -6.98 -0.43 21.27
C HIS A 89 -8.20 -1.31 21.56
N GLN A 90 -7.98 -2.44 22.24
CA GLN A 90 -9.06 -3.31 22.72
C GLN A 90 -9.80 -2.65 23.88
#